data_AF-T2M3S7-F1
#
_entry.id   AF-T2M3S7-F1
#
_cell.length_a   1.000
_cell.length_b   1.000
_cell.length_c   1.000
_cell.angle_alpha   90.00
_cell.angle_beta   90.00
_cell.angle_gamma   90.00
#
_symmetry.space_group_name_H-M   'P 1'
#
loop_
_entity.id
_entity.type
_entity.pdbx_description
1 polymer ?
#
loop_
_entity_poly.entity_id
_entity_poly.type
_entity_poly.pdbx_seq_one_letter_code
_entity_poly.pdbx_strand_id
1 'polypeptide(L)'
;EWELEKRVDKMDVFSVDLQKGLYKVCLYIIDGKGLGLSIIGLGVGTETGVEKLGIFVKTLTENGASQKDGRIQVNDQILEVNGISLVGVTQQFAAQTLKNTSGTVRYLTTVKITSNMNNVIHQMEEVEKRAIYAENLVEDVKQELLK
;
A
#
# COMPACT_ATOMS: atom_id res chain seq x y z
N GLU A 1 -12.65 13.44 -12.25
CA GLU A 1 -11.65 13.65 -11.18
C GLU A 1 -12.21 14.15 -9.85
N TRP A 2 -13.36 14.80 -9.85
CA TRP A 2 -13.80 15.70 -8.79
C TRP A 2 -14.26 15.09 -7.46
N GLU A 3 -14.49 13.78 -7.36
CA GLU A 3 -15.03 13.16 -6.14
C GLU A 3 -13.97 12.74 -5.11
N LEU A 4 -12.78 12.32 -5.56
CA LEU A 4 -11.71 11.91 -4.66
C LEU A 4 -11.03 13.12 -4.03
N GLU A 5 -10.78 14.17 -4.82
CA GLU A 5 -10.18 15.42 -4.33
C GLU A 5 -11.07 16.08 -3.26
N LYS A 6 -12.39 16.11 -3.46
CA LYS A 6 -13.34 16.61 -2.45
C LYS A 6 -13.41 15.76 -1.17
N ARG A 7 -13.01 14.47 -1.22
CA ARG A 7 -12.90 13.62 -0.02
C ARG A 7 -11.59 13.90 0.73
N VAL A 8 -10.52 14.22 0.02
CA VAL A 8 -9.23 14.61 0.61
C VAL A 8 -9.36 15.90 1.43
N ASP A 9 -10.19 16.86 0.99
CA ASP A 9 -10.47 18.11 1.74
C ASP A 9 -11.12 17.90 3.13
N LYS A 10 -11.67 16.71 3.40
CA LYS A 10 -12.26 16.35 4.70
C LYS A 10 -11.37 15.44 5.55
N MET A 11 -10.18 15.08 5.05
CA MET A 11 -9.24 14.22 5.75
C MET A 11 -8.23 15.06 6.52
N ASP A 12 -7.94 14.68 7.77
CA ASP A 12 -6.80 15.23 8.48
C ASP A 12 -5.53 14.68 7.84
N VAL A 13 -4.90 15.50 7.02
CA VAL A 13 -3.67 15.16 6.29
C VAL A 13 -2.46 15.56 7.13
N PHE A 14 -1.52 14.64 7.28
CA PHE A 14 -0.25 14.90 7.95
C PHE A 14 0.92 14.39 7.12
N SER A 15 2.09 15.00 7.33
CA SER A 15 3.34 14.60 6.70
C SER A 15 4.23 13.80 7.65
N VAL A 16 4.90 12.79 7.10
CA VAL A 16 5.83 11.93 7.85
C VAL A 16 7.10 11.78 7.04
N ASP A 17 8.24 12.08 7.64
CA ASP A 17 9.56 11.85 7.05
C ASP A 17 10.13 10.56 7.65
N LEU A 18 10.19 9.48 6.86
CA LEU A 18 10.71 8.18 7.27
C LEU A 18 12.10 7.94 6.71
N GLN A 19 13.03 7.45 7.52
CA GLN A 19 14.31 6.96 7.01
C GLN A 19 14.19 5.51 6.56
N LYS A 20 14.47 5.26 5.28
CA LYS A 20 14.53 3.90 4.74
C LYS A 20 15.69 3.15 5.40
N GLY A 21 15.40 1.97 5.93
CA GLY A 21 16.39 1.22 6.70
C GLY A 21 17.48 0.63 5.80
N LEU A 22 18.74 0.80 6.22
CA LEU A 22 19.92 0.29 5.53
C LEU A 22 20.30 -1.10 6.06
N TYR A 23 20.73 -2.00 5.17
CA TYR A 23 21.51 -3.17 5.53
C TYR A 23 22.99 -2.84 5.34
N LYS A 24 23.78 -3.12 6.38
CA LYS A 24 25.24 -3.10 6.30
C LYS A 24 25.70 -4.53 6.00
N VAL A 25 26.03 -4.80 4.75
CA VAL A 25 26.78 -6.00 4.37
C VAL A 25 28.26 -5.60 4.45
N CYS A 26 29.14 -6.50 4.92
CA CYS A 26 30.56 -6.18 5.08
C CYS A 26 31.10 -5.49 3.81
N LEU A 27 31.56 -4.23 3.97
CA LEU A 27 32.04 -3.28 2.96
C LEU A 27 31.02 -2.44 2.14
N TYR A 28 29.71 -2.70 2.17
CA TYR A 28 28.73 -1.90 1.42
C TYR A 28 27.44 -1.62 2.20
N ILE A 29 26.99 -0.37 2.15
CA ILE A 29 25.65 0.02 2.61
C ILE A 29 24.69 -0.20 1.45
N ILE A 30 23.70 -1.07 1.65
CA ILE A 30 22.64 -1.31 0.67
C ILE A 30 21.27 -0.99 1.30
N ASP A 31 20.38 -0.40 0.50
CA ASP A 31 18.97 -0.26 0.87
C ASP A 31 18.36 -1.65 1.02
N GLY A 32 18.05 -2.09 2.24
CA GLY A 32 17.52 -3.45 2.41
C GLY A 32 16.36 -3.60 3.38
N LYS A 33 16.14 -2.68 4.35
CA LYS A 33 15.01 -2.81 5.30
C LYS A 33 13.72 -2.16 4.80
N GLY A 34 13.74 -1.56 3.62
CA GLY A 34 12.59 -0.84 3.06
C GLY A 34 12.03 0.19 4.05
N LEU A 35 10.74 0.52 3.90
CA LEU A 35 10.04 1.46 4.78
C LEU A 35 9.31 0.74 5.93
N GLY A 36 9.27 -0.60 5.91
CA GLY A 36 8.62 -1.40 6.93
C GLY A 36 7.09 -1.28 6.92
N LEU A 37 6.50 -1.14 5.72
CA LEU A 37 5.05 -1.17 5.51
C LEU A 37 4.72 -1.97 4.25
N SER A 38 3.50 -2.48 4.16
CA SER A 38 2.91 -3.04 2.94
C SER A 38 1.70 -2.21 2.53
N ILE A 39 1.42 -2.17 1.22
CA ILE A 39 0.33 -1.39 0.66
C ILE A 39 -0.68 -2.25 -0.08
N ILE A 40 -1.93 -1.80 -0.11
CA ILE A 40 -3.01 -2.35 -0.91
C ILE A 40 -3.67 -1.23 -1.72
N GLY A 41 -4.02 -1.53 -2.98
CA GLY A 41 -4.85 -0.64 -3.79
C GLY A 41 -6.32 -0.99 -3.58
N LEU A 42 -7.13 -0.07 -3.07
CA LEU A 42 -8.58 -0.25 -2.95
C LEU A 42 -9.29 0.62 -3.99
N GLY A 43 -10.16 0.04 -4.81
CA GLY A 43 -11.01 0.80 -5.71
C GLY A 43 -12.02 1.65 -4.95
N VAL A 44 -11.94 2.97 -5.10
CA VAL A 44 -12.86 3.91 -4.47
C VAL A 44 -13.68 4.56 -5.59
N GLY A 45 -14.86 4.00 -5.87
CA GLY A 45 -15.83 4.57 -6.82
C GLY A 45 -16.45 3.53 -7.75
N THR A 46 -17.49 2.84 -7.29
CA THR A 46 -18.26 1.87 -8.10
C THR A 46 -19.47 2.50 -8.78
N GLU A 47 -19.32 3.64 -9.44
CA GLU A 47 -20.43 4.25 -10.21
C GLU A 47 -20.05 4.68 -11.65
N THR A 48 -18.76 4.69 -12.03
CA THR A 48 -18.35 5.20 -13.36
C THR A 48 -17.43 4.28 -14.16
N GLY A 49 -17.17 3.04 -13.70
CA GLY A 49 -16.35 2.07 -14.44
C GLY A 49 -14.86 2.42 -14.54
N VAL A 50 -14.42 3.49 -13.88
CA VAL A 50 -12.99 3.84 -13.74
C VAL A 50 -12.59 3.50 -12.31
N GLU A 51 -11.88 2.39 -12.15
CA GLU A 51 -11.30 1.98 -10.86
C GLU A 51 -10.22 2.97 -10.44
N LYS A 52 -10.63 4.05 -9.77
CA LYS A 52 -9.67 4.92 -9.10
C LYS A 52 -9.24 4.25 -7.81
N LEU A 53 -8.04 3.69 -7.83
CA LEU A 53 -7.47 3.01 -6.68
C LEU A 53 -6.90 4.03 -5.69
N GLY A 54 -7.35 3.99 -4.44
CA GLY A 54 -6.63 4.60 -3.32
C GLY A 54 -5.57 3.64 -2.81
N ILE A 55 -4.42 4.15 -2.37
CA ILE A 55 -3.33 3.36 -1.82
C ILE A 55 -3.39 3.40 -0.29
N PHE A 56 -3.52 2.25 0.35
CA PHE A 56 -3.70 2.13 1.79
C PHE A 56 -2.61 1.27 2.42
N VAL A 57 -2.27 1.56 3.68
CA VAL A 57 -1.35 0.74 4.48
C VAL A 57 -2.07 -0.54 4.90
N LYS A 58 -1.61 -1.69 4.40
CA LYS A 58 -2.16 -3.01 4.74
C LYS A 58 -1.56 -3.55 6.04
N THR A 59 -0.22 -3.52 6.15
CA THR A 59 0.48 -3.96 7.36
C THR A 59 1.69 -3.09 7.65
N LEU A 60 2.10 -3.06 8.92
CA LEU A 60 3.37 -2.50 9.36
C LEU A 60 4.30 -3.65 9.76
N THR A 61 5.56 -3.57 9.34
CA THR A 61 6.59 -4.54 9.71
C THR A 61 7.04 -4.29 11.14
N GLU A 62 7.12 -5.36 11.93
CA GLU A 62 7.60 -5.27 13.30
C GLU A 62 9.01 -4.67 13.36
N ASN A 63 9.22 -3.67 14.23
CA ASN A 63 10.46 -2.90 14.36
C ASN A 63 10.91 -2.18 13.07
N GLY A 64 10.02 -2.04 12.08
CA GLY A 64 10.23 -1.30 10.84
C GLY A 64 10.23 0.22 11.04
N ALA A 65 10.71 0.97 10.05
CA ALA A 65 10.79 2.44 10.12
C ALA A 65 9.41 3.08 10.35
N SER A 66 8.39 2.61 9.63
CA SER A 66 7.02 3.09 9.76
C SER A 66 6.41 2.81 11.13
N GLN A 67 6.63 1.61 11.69
CA GLN A 67 6.11 1.27 13.01
C GLN A 67 6.83 2.05 14.13
N LYS A 68 8.14 2.28 13.99
CA LYS A 68 8.95 3.04 14.95
C LYS A 68 8.60 4.52 15.00
N ASP A 69 8.21 5.10 13.86
CA ASP A 69 7.71 6.48 13.82
C ASP A 69 6.35 6.61 14.53
N GLY A 70 5.49 5.59 14.40
CA GLY A 70 4.25 5.45 15.16
C GLY A 70 3.11 6.36 14.71
N ARG A 71 3.35 7.36 13.85
CA ARG A 71 2.29 8.20 13.28
C ARG A 71 1.50 7.49 12.19
N ILE A 72 2.16 6.62 11.43
CA ILE A 72 1.53 5.82 10.37
C ILE A 72 0.88 4.59 11.02
N GLN A 73 -0.39 4.36 10.68
CA GLN A 73 -1.18 3.25 11.17
C GLN A 73 -1.69 2.38 10.02
N VAL A 74 -2.04 1.13 10.35
CA VAL A 74 -2.77 0.27 9.42
C VAL A 74 -4.11 0.94 9.05
N ASN A 75 -4.44 0.87 7.76
CA ASN A 75 -5.58 1.52 7.10
C ASN A 75 -5.45 3.01 6.81
N ASP A 76 -4.29 3.62 7.07
CA ASP A 76 -4.05 4.99 6.60
C ASP A 76 -3.91 5.01 5.07
N GLN A 77 -4.42 6.06 4.44
CA GLN A 77 -4.29 6.26 3.00
C GLN A 77 -3.02 7.07 2.70
N ILE A 78 -2.18 6.53 1.82
CA ILE A 78 -1.00 7.24 1.31
C ILE A 78 -1.47 8.05 0.09
N LEU A 79 -1.38 9.37 0.21
CA LEU A 79 -1.74 10.31 -0.86
C LEU A 79 -0.55 10.70 -1.71
N GLU A 80 0.64 10.82 -1.12
CA GLU A 80 1.84 11.31 -1.79
C GLU A 80 3.10 10.69 -1.20
N VAL A 81 4.11 10.48 -2.06
CA VAL A 81 5.46 10.07 -1.67
C VAL A 81 6.48 10.96 -2.39
N ASN A 82 7.30 11.69 -1.63
CA ASN A 82 8.34 12.58 -2.17
C ASN A 82 7.83 13.55 -3.25
N GLY A 83 6.63 14.14 -3.11
CA GLY A 83 6.05 15.02 -4.12
C GLY A 83 5.29 14.30 -5.24
N ILE A 84 5.30 12.96 -5.28
CA ILE A 84 4.59 12.16 -6.28
C ILE A 84 3.24 11.74 -5.71
N SER A 85 2.15 12.25 -6.30
CA SER A 85 0.80 11.85 -5.93
C SER A 85 0.54 10.37 -6.26
N LEU A 86 -0.02 9.66 -5.28
CA LEU A 86 -0.48 8.27 -5.38
C LEU A 86 -2.01 8.19 -5.43
N VAL A 87 -2.71 9.30 -5.63
CA VAL A 87 -4.18 9.31 -5.73
C VAL A 87 -4.61 8.78 -7.10
N GLY A 88 -5.39 7.71 -7.14
CA GLY A 88 -5.93 7.15 -8.38
C GLY A 88 -4.90 6.43 -9.25
N VAL A 89 -3.71 6.16 -8.73
CA VAL A 89 -2.67 5.39 -9.42
C VAL A 89 -2.81 3.90 -9.14
N THR A 90 -2.19 3.05 -9.98
CA THR A 90 -2.24 1.60 -9.76
C THR A 90 -1.40 1.18 -8.55
N GLN A 91 -1.77 0.07 -7.90
CA GLN A 91 -0.98 -0.52 -6.81
C GLN A 91 0.47 -0.80 -7.25
N GLN A 92 0.66 -1.23 -8.50
CA GLN A 92 1.98 -1.50 -9.07
C GLN A 92 2.82 -0.22 -9.15
N PHE A 93 2.25 0.87 -9.66
CA PHE A 93 2.92 2.17 -9.72
C PHE A 93 3.27 2.70 -8.34
N ALA A 94 2.34 2.61 -7.38
CA ALA A 94 2.57 2.99 -6.00
C ALA A 94 3.69 2.17 -5.34
N ALA A 95 3.69 0.84 -5.54
CA ALA A 95 4.73 -0.03 -5.02
C ALA A 95 6.10 0.28 -5.60
N GLN A 96 6.17 0.59 -6.90
CA GLN A 96 7.41 0.97 -7.57
C GLN A 96 7.91 2.33 -7.07
N THR A 97 7.02 3.32 -6.91
CA THR A 97 7.34 4.63 -6.36
C THR A 97 7.93 4.51 -4.96
N LEU A 98 7.28 3.75 -4.07
CA LEU A 98 7.76 3.49 -2.70
C LEU A 98 9.11 2.76 -2.69
N LYS A 99 9.32 1.78 -3.58
CA LYS A 99 10.59 1.04 -3.69
C LYS A 99 11.75 1.91 -4.17
N ASN A 100 11.48 2.80 -5.13
CA ASN A 100 12.48 3.66 -5.76
C ASN A 100 12.88 4.86 -4.88
N THR A 101 12.19 5.09 -3.76
CA THR A 101 12.63 6.09 -2.79
C THR A 101 13.93 5.68 -2.10
N SER A 102 14.75 6.65 -1.74
CA SER A 102 16.01 6.43 -1.02
C SER A 102 16.18 7.48 0.08
N GLY A 103 16.94 7.15 1.13
CA GLY A 103 17.20 8.06 2.24
C GLY A 103 15.93 8.42 3.03
N THR A 104 15.63 9.71 3.11
CA THR A 104 14.45 10.23 3.81
C THR A 104 13.28 10.31 2.85
N VAL A 105 12.19 9.63 3.20
CA VAL A 105 10.99 9.53 2.39
C VAL A 105 9.87 10.32 3.06
N ARG A 106 9.38 11.35 2.37
CA ARG A 106 8.24 12.14 2.82
C ARG A 106 6.95 11.51 2.35
N TYR A 107 6.08 11.21 3.29
CA TYR A 107 4.71 10.77 3.06
C TYR A 107 3.75 11.92 3.29
N LEU A 108 2.70 11.96 2.49
CA LEU A 108 1.47 12.64 2.83
C LEU A 108 0.39 11.57 3.06
N THR A 109 -0.16 11.52 4.27
CA THR A 109 -1.08 10.46 4.69
C THR A 109 -2.27 11.03 5.47
N THR A 110 -3.36 10.27 5.55
CA THR A 110 -4.62 10.71 6.16
C THR A 110 -4.91 9.95 7.44
N VAL A 111 -5.49 10.61 8.44
CA VAL A 111 -6.03 9.94 9.63
C VAL A 111 -7.33 9.19 9.27
N LYS A 112 -7.42 7.92 9.68
CA LYS A 112 -8.57 6.99 9.54
C LYS A 112 -9.95 7.66 9.34
N ILE A 113 -10.62 7.31 8.23
CA ILE A 113 -12.09 7.38 8.13
C ILE A 113 -12.66 6.03 8.61
N THR A 114 -13.03 5.97 9.88
CA THR A 114 -13.16 4.71 10.64
C THR A 114 -14.36 3.82 10.31
N SER A 115 -15.42 4.25 9.62
CA SER A 115 -16.68 3.49 9.66
C SER A 115 -16.94 2.47 8.54
N ASN A 116 -16.20 2.45 7.42
CA ASN A 116 -16.51 1.51 6.32
C ASN A 116 -15.32 0.76 5.72
N MET A 117 -14.08 1.07 6.12
CA MET A 117 -12.88 0.51 5.47
C MET A 117 -12.57 -0.93 5.92
N ASN A 118 -12.89 -1.28 7.18
CA ASN A 118 -12.65 -2.64 7.69
C ASN A 118 -13.45 -3.71 6.92
N ASN A 119 -14.68 -3.40 6.52
CA ASN A 119 -15.52 -4.31 5.74
C ASN A 119 -14.96 -4.52 4.33
N VAL A 120 -14.48 -3.45 3.69
CA VAL A 120 -13.87 -3.52 2.35
C VAL A 120 -12.57 -4.33 2.38
N ILE A 121 -11.73 -4.11 3.38
CA ILE A 121 -10.47 -4.85 3.54
C ILE A 121 -10.74 -6.34 3.78
N HIS A 122 -11.69 -6.68 4.66
CA HIS A 122 -12.04 -8.08 4.92
C HIS A 122 -12.64 -8.77 3.68
N GLN A 123 -13.48 -8.08 2.90
CA GLN A 123 -14.00 -8.64 1.65
C GLN A 123 -12.87 -8.87 0.64
N MET A 124 -11.89 -7.99 0.56
CA MET A 124 -10.75 -8.14 -0.36
C MET A 124 -9.76 -9.22 0.06
N GLU A 125 -9.49 -9.40 1.36
CA GLU A 125 -8.68 -10.54 1.82
C GLU A 125 -9.31 -11.88 1.43
N GLU A 126 -10.65 -11.97 1.48
CA GLU A 126 -11.37 -13.16 1.03
C GLU A 126 -11.30 -13.36 -0.50
N VAL A 127 -11.29 -12.28 -1.28
CA VAL A 127 -11.09 -12.34 -2.74
C VAL A 127 -9.65 -12.75 -3.07
N GLU A 128 -8.62 -12.19 -2.41
CA GLU A 128 -7.22 -12.58 -2.59
C GLU A 128 -7.01 -14.07 -2.25
N LYS A 129 -7.56 -14.55 -1.13
CA LYS A 129 -7.51 -15.98 -0.76
C LYS A 129 -8.13 -16.87 -1.84
N ARG A 130 -9.28 -16.47 -2.40
CA ARG A 130 -9.96 -17.20 -3.47
C ARG A 130 -9.17 -17.21 -4.77
N ALA A 131 -8.54 -16.09 -5.13
CA ALA A 131 -7.70 -15.99 -6.33
C ALA A 131 -6.47 -16.92 -6.23
N ILE A 132 -5.77 -16.89 -5.09
CA ILE A 132 -4.62 -17.76 -4.81
C ILE A 132 -5.05 -19.25 -4.85
N TYR A 133 -6.21 -19.58 -4.27
CA TYR A 133 -6.74 -20.94 -4.31
C TYR A 133 -7.02 -21.41 -5.75
N ALA A 134 -7.61 -20.55 -6.58
CA ALA A 134 -7.88 -20.86 -7.97
C ALA A 134 -6.59 -21.04 -8.79
N GLU A 135 -5.57 -20.19 -8.59
CA GLU A 135 -4.27 -20.32 -9.26
C GLU A 135 -3.57 -21.65 -8.93
N ASN A 136 -3.56 -22.03 -7.65
CA ASN A 136 -2.98 -23.30 -7.21
C ASN A 136 -3.71 -24.51 -7.82
N LEU A 137 -5.04 -24.46 -7.88
CA LEU A 137 -5.83 -25.54 -8.49
C LEU A 137 -5.54 -25.67 -10.00
N VAL A 138 -5.35 -24.55 -10.71
CA VAL A 138 -4.98 -24.57 -12.13
C VAL A 138 -3.60 -25.19 -12.33
N GLU A 139 -2.65 -24.91 -11.44
CA GLU A 139 -1.31 -25.50 -11.50
C GLU A 139 -1.35 -27.01 -11.20
N ASP A 140 -2.11 -27.43 -10.19
CA ASP A 140 -2.29 -28.84 -9.85
C ASP A 140 -2.86 -29.64 -11.05
N VAL A 141 -3.89 -29.11 -11.73
CA VAL A 141 -4.49 -29.73 -12.92
C VAL A 141 -3.50 -29.79 -14.08
N LYS A 142 -2.67 -28.75 -14.29
CA LYS A 142 -1.63 -28.77 -15.32
C LYS A 142 -0.59 -29.87 -15.05
N GLN A 143 -0.14 -30.01 -13.80
CA GLN A 143 0.84 -31.02 -13.42
C GLN A 143 0.31 -32.45 -13.55
N GLU A 144 -1.00 -32.65 -13.44
CA GLU A 144 -1.66 -33.94 -13.66
C GLU A 144 -1.82 -34.30 -15.14
N LEU A 145 -2.10 -33.30 -16.01
CA LEU A 145 -2.19 -33.48 -17.46
C LEU A 145 -0.82 -33.67 -18.15
N LEU A 146 0.28 -33.30 -17.49
CA LEU A 146 1.65 -33.48 -17.95
C LEU A 146 2.27 -34.85 -17.55
N LYS A 147 1.51 -35.70 -16.84
CA LYS A 147 1.87 -37.09 -16.53
C LYS A 147 1.22 -38.06 -17.51
#